data_AF-A0AAW0BB99-F1
#
_entry.id   AF-A0AAW0BB99-F1
#
_cell.length_a   1.000
_cell.length_b   1.000
_cell.length_c   1.000
_cell.angle_alpha   90.00
_cell.angle_beta   90.00
_cell.angle_gamma   90.00
#
_symmetry.space_group_name_H-M   'P 1'
#
loop_
_entity.id
_entity.type
_entity.pdbx_description
1 polymer ?
#
loop_
_entity_poly.entity_id
_entity_poly.type
_entity_poly.pdbx_seq_one_letter_code
_entity_poly.pdbx_strand_id
1 'polypeptide(L)'
;MANWANVRYQQIHSGAQNWNPSNRRRQILYISLGVFAFFLLLGIAHPTTRKLGKEYYNEVIPSADSNTKPAKEEEPVLKLPGPPTYETLKKWEDDLPQHNLDLPFPEGKTGRYVKFSNQMNFVGWNNCLNERLMNAHLAYMSKRAYVFNEYVWAQEHYPWPPVQQPPGGPRTPLNAIISGPMAGGPWDEGDDAPRSISERWFDVVCPKDSRHIIHTEAVKPALKDLTGSAIFAHWQDLLLNLDARCVEIVPAPWDVDSMPQIFDLWIWGSDRVLSLWDAFSHSPTSRLLGPSPIVQAAIDRNTYLFLPRGPRPPHPAPRDVFARMLAMHLRRGDYLAHCTNLANWGSTYYSWAQLPAVVDRFAPLPADDPKRVEAMLAHCLPNNAQIVQKIKEVREDYVNAKAGDSEGRTLDVLYLLTNEQGAWLDEVKADLRKAGWYTIVTTRDLQLDQEQTDVSMAIDMQMARKAAVFIGNGWSSFTSNIIHQRFVDGREPISIRLT
;
A
#
# COMPACT_ATOMS: atom_id res chain seq x y z
N MET A 1 -67.56 17.95 -59.39
CA MET A 1 -67.30 17.49 -60.76
C MET A 1 -65.94 16.79 -60.76
N ALA A 2 -65.92 15.50 -61.13
CA ALA A 2 -64.75 14.63 -61.38
C ALA A 2 -63.80 14.39 -60.20
N ASN A 3 -63.15 13.25 -59.98
CA ASN A 3 -63.14 11.89 -60.52
C ASN A 3 -62.33 11.04 -59.50
N TRP A 4 -62.81 9.88 -59.05
CA TRP A 4 -62.32 8.53 -59.41
C TRP A 4 -60.85 8.17 -59.05
N ALA A 5 -60.69 6.98 -58.44
CA ALA A 5 -59.49 6.23 -57.98
C ALA A 5 -58.94 6.64 -56.57
N ASN A 6 -59.19 5.96 -55.43
CA ASN A 6 -59.07 4.52 -55.06
C ASN A 6 -57.65 4.00 -55.41
N VAL A 7 -56.73 3.61 -54.51
CA VAL A 7 -56.80 2.68 -53.37
C VAL A 7 -55.48 2.74 -52.56
N ARG A 8 -55.53 2.37 -51.26
CA ARG A 8 -54.45 2.11 -50.27
C ARG A 8 -54.01 3.28 -49.37
N TYR A 9 -54.84 3.53 -48.37
CA TYR A 9 -54.51 4.26 -47.14
C TYR A 9 -54.67 3.28 -45.97
N GLN A 10 -53.63 2.54 -45.62
CA GLN A 10 -53.43 1.89 -44.30
C GLN A 10 -52.12 1.10 -44.30
N GLN A 11 -51.03 1.78 -43.97
CA GLN A 11 -49.89 1.30 -43.19
C GLN A 11 -48.81 2.40 -43.23
N ILE A 12 -48.05 2.53 -42.15
CA ILE A 12 -46.98 3.51 -41.90
C ILE A 12 -47.45 4.81 -41.23
N HIS A 13 -47.91 4.68 -39.97
CA HIS A 13 -47.80 5.72 -38.94
C HIS A 13 -47.43 5.06 -37.61
N SER A 14 -46.13 4.82 -37.40
CA SER A 14 -45.52 4.72 -36.07
C SER A 14 -44.00 4.62 -36.23
N GLY A 15 -43.28 5.72 -36.10
CA GLY A 15 -41.81 5.67 -36.18
C GLY A 15 -41.11 7.02 -36.30
N ALA A 16 -41.54 8.02 -35.53
CA ALA A 16 -40.77 9.25 -35.40
C ALA A 16 -41.10 9.95 -34.07
N GLN A 17 -40.51 9.48 -32.97
CA GLN A 17 -40.35 10.29 -31.76
C GLN A 17 -39.26 9.66 -30.87
N ASN A 18 -38.45 10.54 -30.26
CA ASN A 18 -37.35 10.30 -29.31
C ASN A 18 -35.94 10.11 -29.90
N TRP A 19 -35.41 11.16 -30.51
CA TRP A 19 -33.97 11.35 -30.64
C TRP A 19 -33.48 12.30 -29.52
N ASN A 20 -32.90 11.74 -28.46
CA ASN A 20 -32.40 12.52 -27.30
C ASN A 20 -30.85 12.61 -27.35
N PRO A 21 -30.27 13.79 -27.68
CA PRO A 21 -28.82 13.96 -27.85
C PRO A 21 -27.99 13.81 -26.55
N SER A 22 -28.63 13.78 -25.38
CA SER A 22 -27.97 13.56 -24.09
C SER A 22 -27.47 12.11 -23.88
N ASN A 23 -28.17 11.12 -24.44
CA ASN A 23 -27.78 9.71 -24.33
C ASN A 23 -26.55 9.38 -25.18
N ARG A 24 -26.35 10.07 -26.30
CA ARG A 24 -25.18 9.87 -27.16
C ARG A 24 -23.89 10.41 -26.52
N ARG A 25 -23.97 11.54 -25.81
CA ARG A 25 -22.83 12.06 -25.03
C ARG A 25 -22.47 11.15 -23.86
N ARG A 26 -23.45 10.58 -23.16
CA ARG A 26 -23.22 9.58 -22.09
C ARG A 26 -22.65 8.28 -22.64
N GLN A 27 -23.18 7.75 -23.74
CA GLN A 27 -22.63 6.55 -24.39
C GLN A 27 -21.21 6.77 -24.91
N ILE A 28 -20.91 7.93 -25.50
CA ILE A 28 -19.54 8.27 -25.92
C ILE A 28 -18.62 8.36 -24.69
N LEU A 29 -19.07 8.96 -23.58
CA LEU A 29 -18.30 8.98 -22.33
C LEU A 29 -18.03 7.57 -21.78
N TYR A 30 -19.04 6.68 -21.78
CA TYR A 30 -18.89 5.30 -21.30
C TYR A 30 -18.00 4.45 -22.22
N ILE A 31 -18.07 4.66 -23.54
CA ILE A 31 -17.17 4.00 -24.50
C ILE A 31 -15.74 4.53 -24.33
N SER A 32 -15.56 5.85 -24.14
CA SER A 32 -14.25 6.45 -23.86
C SER A 32 -13.66 5.98 -22.53
N LEU A 33 -14.48 5.82 -21.48
CA LEU A 33 -14.06 5.29 -20.17
C LEU A 33 -13.77 3.78 -20.22
N GLY A 34 -14.53 3.00 -20.98
CA GLY A 34 -14.28 1.57 -21.20
C GLY A 34 -13.01 1.31 -22.02
N VAL A 35 -12.78 2.11 -23.07
CA VAL A 35 -11.54 2.09 -23.86
C VAL A 35 -10.35 2.56 -23.01
N PHE A 36 -10.54 3.55 -22.14
CA PHE A 36 -9.54 4.02 -21.19
C PHE A 36 -9.14 2.95 -20.16
N ALA A 37 -10.10 2.23 -19.58
CA ALA A 37 -9.83 1.12 -18.67
C ALA A 37 -9.14 -0.07 -19.37
N PHE A 38 -9.51 -0.34 -20.63
CA PHE A 38 -8.90 -1.39 -21.44
C PHE A 38 -7.43 -1.07 -21.80
N PHE A 39 -7.11 0.17 -22.16
CA PHE A 39 -5.72 0.59 -22.41
C PHE A 39 -4.89 0.73 -21.13
N LEU A 40 -5.50 1.08 -19.99
CA LEU A 40 -4.84 1.04 -18.67
C LEU A 40 -4.34 -0.38 -18.36
N LEU A 41 -5.17 -1.39 -18.63
CA LEU A 41 -4.87 -2.79 -18.38
C LEU A 41 -3.86 -3.37 -19.38
N LEU A 42 -3.89 -2.97 -20.65
CA LEU A 42 -2.82 -3.32 -21.61
C LEU A 42 -1.48 -2.66 -21.26
N GLY A 43 -1.49 -1.46 -20.68
CA GLY A 43 -0.27 -0.79 -20.19
C GLY A 43 0.36 -1.48 -18.98
N ILE A 44 -0.46 -2.06 -18.10
CA ILE A 44 -0.03 -2.69 -16.84
C ILE A 44 0.22 -4.20 -16.99
N ALA A 45 -0.51 -4.89 -17.87
CA ALA A 45 -0.47 -6.34 -18.00
C ALA A 45 0.18 -6.88 -19.29
N HIS A 46 0.47 -6.05 -20.31
CA HIS A 46 1.04 -6.56 -21.56
C HIS A 46 2.59 -6.64 -21.51
N PRO A 47 3.22 -7.80 -21.77
CA PRO A 47 4.68 -7.95 -21.74
C PRO A 47 5.43 -6.99 -22.68
N THR A 48 4.79 -6.56 -23.76
CA THR A 48 5.40 -5.72 -24.81
C THR A 48 5.52 -4.25 -24.42
N THR A 49 4.56 -3.67 -23.68
CA THR A 49 4.65 -2.30 -23.14
C THR A 49 5.71 -2.22 -22.05
N ARG A 50 5.90 -3.30 -21.28
CA ARG A 50 6.98 -3.43 -20.30
C ARG A 50 8.35 -3.58 -20.96
N LYS A 51 8.43 -4.30 -22.08
CA LYS A 51 9.65 -4.41 -22.90
C LYS A 51 10.02 -3.08 -23.54
N LEU A 52 9.06 -2.38 -24.14
CA LEU A 52 9.23 -1.04 -24.71
C LEU A 52 9.57 0.00 -23.65
N GLY A 53 8.95 -0.05 -22.46
CA GLY A 53 9.30 0.84 -21.34
C GLY A 53 10.70 0.58 -20.78
N LYS A 54 11.15 -0.69 -20.76
CA LYS A 54 12.51 -1.07 -20.36
C LYS A 54 13.55 -0.70 -21.42
N GLU A 55 13.22 -0.84 -22.70
CA GLU A 55 14.04 -0.39 -23.83
C GLU A 55 14.14 1.14 -23.86
N TYR A 56 13.03 1.86 -23.69
CA TYR A 56 13.02 3.33 -23.60
C TYR A 56 13.74 3.86 -22.35
N TYR A 57 13.62 3.19 -21.20
CA TYR A 57 14.38 3.52 -19.98
C TYR A 57 15.89 3.39 -20.20
N ASN A 58 16.32 2.37 -20.97
CA ASN A 58 17.73 2.18 -21.34
C ASN A 58 18.20 3.16 -22.43
N GLU A 59 17.31 3.71 -23.24
CA GLU A 59 17.64 4.69 -24.29
C GLU A 59 17.69 6.14 -23.79
N VAL A 60 16.84 6.51 -22.82
CA VAL A 60 16.70 7.92 -22.37
C VAL A 60 17.65 8.29 -21.22
N ILE A 61 18.15 7.30 -20.47
CA ILE A 61 19.23 7.51 -19.49
C ILE A 61 20.52 6.99 -20.14
N PRO A 62 21.45 7.86 -20.56
CA PRO A 62 22.71 7.40 -21.12
C PRO A 62 23.45 6.60 -20.05
N SER A 63 23.54 5.29 -20.25
CA SER A 63 24.53 4.44 -19.60
C SER A 63 25.90 5.09 -19.88
N ALA A 64 26.50 5.70 -18.86
CA ALA A 64 27.87 6.15 -18.95
C ALA A 64 28.77 4.93 -19.18
N ASP A 65 29.24 4.82 -20.42
CA ASP A 65 30.17 3.87 -21.02
C ASP A 65 30.63 2.64 -20.22
N SER A 66 30.40 1.51 -20.89
CA SER A 66 31.13 0.26 -20.76
C SER A 66 32.63 0.46 -21.03
N ASN A 67 33.37 0.84 -20.00
CA ASN A 67 34.77 0.46 -19.90
C ASN A 67 34.87 -0.69 -18.90
N THR A 68 35.14 -1.87 -19.46
CA THR A 68 35.41 -3.16 -18.84
C THR A 68 36.29 -3.03 -17.60
N LYS A 69 35.64 -2.94 -16.43
CA LYS A 69 36.27 -3.35 -15.17
C LYS A 69 36.14 -4.87 -15.06
N PRO A 70 37.20 -5.59 -14.66
CA PRO A 70 37.10 -7.03 -14.44
C PRO A 70 36.01 -7.31 -13.41
N ALA A 71 35.17 -8.31 -13.71
CA ALA A 71 34.13 -8.79 -12.82
C ALA A 71 34.75 -9.05 -11.45
N LYS A 72 34.32 -8.30 -10.43
CA LYS A 72 34.52 -8.72 -9.05
C LYS A 72 33.87 -10.09 -8.94
N GLU A 73 34.63 -11.08 -8.48
CA GLU A 73 34.09 -12.36 -8.04
C GLU A 73 32.86 -12.07 -7.17
N GLU A 74 31.69 -12.51 -7.63
CA GLU A 74 30.47 -12.45 -6.85
C GLU A 74 30.73 -13.25 -5.57
N GLU A 75 30.72 -12.57 -4.42
CA GLU A 75 30.70 -13.26 -3.13
C GLU A 75 29.61 -14.33 -3.15
N PRO A 76 29.84 -15.50 -2.52
CA PRO A 76 28.88 -16.59 -2.56
C PRO A 76 27.59 -16.16 -1.85
N VAL A 77 26.62 -15.68 -2.65
CA VAL A 77 25.26 -15.45 -2.19
C VAL A 77 24.76 -16.78 -1.66
N LEU A 78 24.46 -16.83 -0.36
CA LEU A 78 23.91 -18.01 0.30
C LEU A 78 22.69 -18.45 -0.52
N LYS A 79 22.78 -19.58 -1.23
CA LYS A 79 21.66 -20.10 -2.03
C LYS A 79 20.59 -20.60 -1.06
N LEU A 80 19.65 -19.73 -0.71
CA LEU A 80 18.51 -20.10 0.12
C LEU A 80 17.69 -21.20 -0.59
N PRO A 81 17.12 -22.15 0.16
CA PRO A 81 16.51 -23.36 -0.41
C PRO A 81 15.17 -23.15 -1.15
N GLY A 82 14.68 -21.91 -1.28
CA GLY A 82 13.40 -21.56 -1.89
C GLY A 82 12.52 -20.77 -0.92
N PRO A 83 11.22 -20.52 -1.22
CA PRO A 83 10.32 -19.86 -0.30
C PRO A 83 10.02 -20.67 0.98
N PRO A 84 9.68 -20.01 2.10
CA PRO A 84 9.32 -20.69 3.35
C PRO A 84 7.94 -21.38 3.23
N THR A 85 7.76 -22.51 3.94
CA THR A 85 6.46 -23.23 3.95
C THR A 85 5.48 -22.67 4.99
N TYR A 86 6.01 -22.03 6.03
CA TYR A 86 5.30 -21.52 7.20
C TYR A 86 4.47 -22.58 7.96
N GLU A 87 4.82 -23.86 7.89
CA GLU A 87 4.06 -24.93 8.55
C GLU A 87 3.90 -24.70 10.06
N THR A 88 4.98 -24.35 10.75
CA THR A 88 4.94 -24.07 12.19
C THR A 88 4.07 -22.87 12.52
N LEU A 89 4.16 -21.79 11.72
CA LEU A 89 3.36 -20.59 11.93
C LEU A 89 1.87 -20.83 11.66
N LYS A 90 1.54 -21.58 10.60
CA LYS A 90 0.17 -21.96 10.28
C LYS A 90 -0.46 -22.82 11.37
N LYS A 91 0.31 -23.76 11.93
CA LYS A 91 -0.13 -24.55 13.09
C LYS A 91 -0.40 -23.66 14.30
N TRP A 92 0.50 -22.73 14.59
CA TRP A 92 0.28 -21.75 15.66
C TRP A 92 -0.95 -20.88 15.42
N GLU A 93 -1.20 -20.43 14.19
CA GLU A 93 -2.43 -19.70 13.83
C GLU A 93 -3.68 -20.54 14.05
N ASP A 94 -3.64 -21.85 13.75
CA ASP A 94 -4.77 -22.76 13.98
C ASP A 94 -5.09 -22.89 15.47
N ASP A 95 -4.07 -22.84 16.34
CA ASP A 95 -4.15 -22.97 17.79
C ASP A 95 -4.38 -21.62 18.53
N LEU A 96 -4.74 -20.54 17.83
CA LEU A 96 -5.00 -19.24 18.47
C LEU A 96 -6.09 -19.35 19.56
N PRO A 97 -5.99 -18.65 20.70
CA PRO A 97 -6.90 -18.86 21.84
C PRO A 97 -8.39 -18.62 21.53
N GLN A 98 -8.69 -17.72 20.59
CA GLN A 98 -10.04 -17.42 20.10
C GLN A 98 -10.59 -18.48 19.12
N HIS A 99 -9.76 -19.43 18.68
CA HIS A 99 -10.16 -20.57 17.86
C HIS A 99 -10.71 -21.71 18.72
N ASN A 100 -11.76 -21.38 19.49
CA ASN A 100 -12.42 -22.31 20.39
C ASN A 100 -13.93 -22.04 20.39
N LEU A 101 -14.73 -23.06 20.06
CA LEU A 101 -16.19 -22.96 19.96
C LEU A 101 -16.89 -22.79 21.32
N ASP A 102 -16.23 -23.18 22.41
CA ASP A 102 -16.79 -23.14 23.77
C ASP A 102 -16.62 -21.79 24.47
N LEU A 103 -15.96 -20.83 23.82
CA LEU A 103 -15.85 -19.47 24.35
C LEU A 103 -17.22 -18.80 24.46
N PRO A 104 -17.44 -17.95 25.48
CA PRO A 104 -18.65 -17.17 25.59
C PRO A 104 -18.70 -16.08 24.53
N PHE A 105 -19.90 -15.49 24.34
CA PHE A 105 -20.06 -14.26 23.59
C PHE A 105 -19.09 -13.17 24.11
N PRO A 106 -18.42 -12.41 23.24
CA PRO A 106 -18.67 -12.25 21.80
C PRO A 106 -17.89 -13.19 20.87
N GLU A 107 -17.28 -14.24 21.40
CA GLU A 107 -16.52 -15.24 20.65
C GLU A 107 -17.24 -16.61 20.63
N GLY A 108 -16.52 -17.64 20.18
CA GLY A 108 -17.01 -19.02 20.12
C GLY A 108 -18.19 -19.21 19.17
N LYS A 109 -18.95 -20.29 19.37
CA LYS A 109 -20.07 -20.67 18.50
C LYS A 109 -21.17 -19.61 18.40
N THR A 110 -21.28 -18.72 19.39
CA THR A 110 -22.26 -17.63 19.43
C THR A 110 -21.67 -16.27 19.04
N GLY A 111 -20.37 -16.19 18.74
CA GLY A 111 -19.68 -14.95 18.41
C GLY A 111 -20.05 -14.39 17.04
N ARG A 112 -19.93 -13.08 16.84
CA ARG A 112 -20.25 -12.40 15.56
C ARG A 112 -18.98 -12.20 14.74
N TYR A 113 -19.03 -12.52 13.46
CA TYR A 113 -17.89 -12.54 12.56
C TYR A 113 -18.20 -11.81 11.25
N VAL A 114 -17.19 -11.19 10.65
CA VAL A 114 -17.28 -10.61 9.30
C VAL A 114 -16.04 -10.92 8.48
N LYS A 115 -16.27 -11.54 7.32
CA LYS A 115 -15.27 -11.82 6.30
C LYS A 115 -15.43 -10.86 5.13
N PHE A 116 -14.31 -10.27 4.69
CA PHE A 116 -14.24 -9.40 3.53
C PHE A 116 -13.61 -10.15 2.37
N SER A 117 -14.42 -10.90 1.61
CA SER A 117 -13.95 -11.66 0.44
C SER A 117 -13.71 -10.75 -0.78
N ASN A 118 -14.14 -9.49 -0.71
CA ASN A 118 -13.89 -8.45 -1.72
C ASN A 118 -12.54 -7.72 -1.56
N GLN A 119 -11.77 -8.04 -0.52
CA GLN A 119 -10.49 -7.37 -0.25
C GLN A 119 -9.44 -7.65 -1.32
N MET A 120 -8.59 -6.66 -1.57
CA MET A 120 -7.62 -6.68 -2.65
C MET A 120 -6.53 -7.76 -2.45
N ASN A 121 -6.20 -8.46 -3.53
CA ASN A 121 -5.13 -9.46 -3.63
C ASN A 121 -4.39 -9.27 -4.97
N PHE A 122 -3.27 -9.97 -5.17
CA PHE A 122 -2.51 -9.94 -6.43
C PHE A 122 -1.97 -8.56 -6.83
N VAL A 123 -1.78 -7.67 -5.86
CA VAL A 123 -1.12 -6.38 -5.99
C VAL A 123 -0.11 -6.22 -4.86
N GLY A 124 0.75 -5.20 -4.90
CA GLY A 124 1.74 -4.97 -3.85
C GLY A 124 1.12 -4.86 -2.44
N TRP A 125 1.79 -5.45 -1.45
CA TRP A 125 1.35 -5.57 -0.05
C TRP A 125 0.72 -4.29 0.51
N ASN A 126 1.32 -3.13 0.22
CA ASN A 126 0.90 -1.86 0.79
C ASN A 126 -0.44 -1.33 0.25
N ASN A 127 -0.87 -1.77 -0.95
CA ASN A 127 -2.22 -1.52 -1.42
C ASN A 127 -3.23 -2.35 -0.61
N CYS A 128 -2.89 -3.60 -0.28
CA CYS A 128 -3.72 -4.48 0.54
C CYS A 128 -3.77 -4.00 2.00
N LEU A 129 -2.64 -3.57 2.57
CA LEU A 129 -2.54 -3.24 4.00
C LEU A 129 -3.51 -2.11 4.41
N ASN A 130 -3.60 -1.03 3.61
CA ASN A 130 -4.52 0.08 3.87
C ASN A 130 -5.96 -0.41 4.02
N GLU A 131 -6.43 -1.16 3.02
CA GLU A 131 -7.79 -1.68 2.98
C GLU A 131 -8.04 -2.67 4.12
N ARG A 132 -7.12 -3.62 4.31
CA ARG A 132 -7.27 -4.64 5.34
C ARG A 132 -7.35 -3.99 6.73
N LEU A 133 -6.51 -3.00 7.04
CA LEU A 133 -6.56 -2.31 8.33
C LEU A 133 -7.90 -1.59 8.53
N MET A 134 -8.42 -0.95 7.48
CA MET A 134 -9.72 -0.29 7.55
C MET A 134 -10.88 -1.29 7.69
N ASN A 135 -10.80 -2.44 7.03
CA ASN A 135 -11.77 -3.52 7.20
C ASN A 135 -11.73 -4.11 8.63
N ALA A 136 -10.54 -4.27 9.21
CA ALA A 136 -10.39 -4.67 10.61
C ALA A 136 -10.96 -3.62 11.56
N HIS A 137 -10.72 -2.32 11.29
CA HIS A 137 -11.30 -1.23 12.07
C HIS A 137 -12.83 -1.21 11.97
N LEU A 138 -13.38 -1.41 10.78
CA LEU A 138 -14.82 -1.51 10.53
C LEU A 138 -15.44 -2.69 11.28
N ALA A 139 -14.79 -3.87 11.26
CA ALA A 139 -15.24 -5.04 12.01
C ALA A 139 -15.27 -4.77 13.53
N TYR A 140 -14.18 -4.19 14.06
CA TYR A 140 -14.07 -3.77 15.45
C TYR A 140 -15.20 -2.79 15.84
N MET A 141 -15.40 -1.72 15.05
CA MET A 141 -16.45 -0.73 15.27
C MET A 141 -17.87 -1.28 15.07
N SER A 142 -18.00 -2.43 14.41
CA SER A 142 -19.25 -3.15 14.20
C SER A 142 -19.48 -4.27 15.23
N LYS A 143 -18.64 -4.38 16.26
CA LYS A 143 -18.68 -5.44 17.29
C LYS A 143 -18.69 -6.85 16.67
N ARG A 144 -17.83 -7.06 15.67
CA ARG A 144 -17.62 -8.33 14.95
C ARG A 144 -16.14 -8.66 14.89
N ALA A 145 -15.80 -9.93 15.03
CA ALA A 145 -14.45 -10.41 14.82
C ALA A 145 -14.11 -10.30 13.33
N TYR A 146 -13.00 -9.62 13.04
CA TYR A 146 -12.43 -9.56 11.70
C TYR A 146 -11.92 -10.95 11.31
N VAL A 147 -12.23 -11.40 10.10
CA VAL A 147 -11.69 -12.63 9.54
C VAL A 147 -10.47 -12.29 8.70
N PHE A 148 -9.29 -12.54 9.25
CA PHE A 148 -8.04 -12.27 8.56
C PHE A 148 -7.61 -13.43 7.68
N ASN A 149 -6.92 -13.13 6.59
CA ASN A 149 -6.43 -14.12 5.64
C ASN A 149 -4.96 -13.87 5.26
N GLU A 150 -4.36 -14.87 4.64
CA GLU A 150 -3.02 -14.77 4.07
C GLU A 150 -2.94 -13.63 3.04
N TYR A 151 -1.75 -13.06 2.89
CA TYR A 151 -1.46 -12.18 1.77
C TYR A 151 -1.20 -13.01 0.51
N VAL A 152 -2.01 -12.79 -0.53
CA VAL A 152 -1.86 -13.46 -1.81
C VAL A 152 -1.14 -12.53 -2.79
N TRP A 153 0.03 -12.98 -3.24
CA TRP A 153 0.95 -12.18 -4.02
C TRP A 153 0.58 -12.11 -5.49
N ALA A 154 0.92 -10.98 -6.12
CA ALA A 154 1.16 -10.97 -7.56
C ALA A 154 2.45 -11.74 -7.84
N GLN A 155 2.47 -12.55 -8.91
CA GLN A 155 3.60 -13.43 -9.20
C GLN A 155 4.93 -12.65 -9.35
N GLU A 156 4.84 -11.47 -9.99
CA GLU A 156 5.93 -10.54 -10.26
C GLU A 156 6.37 -9.70 -9.06
N HIS A 157 5.63 -9.72 -7.97
CA HIS A 157 5.96 -8.99 -6.74
C HIS A 157 6.59 -9.90 -5.69
N TYR A 158 6.51 -11.21 -5.89
CA TYR A 158 7.04 -12.17 -4.93
C TYR A 158 8.58 -12.14 -4.91
N PRO A 159 9.22 -12.14 -3.72
CA PRO A 159 10.68 -12.03 -3.62
C PRO A 159 11.44 -13.21 -4.25
N TRP A 160 10.78 -14.36 -4.40
CA TRP A 160 11.40 -15.58 -4.90
C TRP A 160 11.26 -15.73 -6.43
N PRO A 161 12.31 -16.24 -7.11
CA PRO A 161 12.28 -16.45 -8.55
C PRO A 161 11.08 -17.31 -9.00
N PRO A 162 10.47 -17.05 -10.17
CA PRO A 162 9.30 -17.79 -10.66
C PRO A 162 9.42 -19.32 -10.59
N VAL A 163 10.62 -19.86 -10.83
CA VAL A 163 10.91 -21.31 -10.78
C VAL A 163 10.81 -21.92 -9.37
N GLN A 164 10.90 -21.11 -8.32
CA GLN A 164 10.82 -21.56 -6.93
C GLN A 164 9.44 -21.28 -6.32
N GLN A 165 8.52 -20.65 -7.05
CA GLN A 165 7.22 -20.26 -6.49
C GLN A 165 6.30 -21.47 -6.31
N PRO A 166 5.48 -21.48 -5.24
CA PRO A 166 4.59 -22.60 -4.98
C PRO A 166 3.49 -22.72 -6.04
N PRO A 167 3.03 -23.94 -6.36
CA PRO A 167 1.85 -24.16 -7.19
C PRO A 167 0.62 -23.45 -6.62
N GLY A 168 -0.18 -22.80 -7.47
CA GLY A 168 -1.35 -22.04 -7.04
C GLY A 168 -1.07 -20.60 -6.58
N GLY A 169 0.19 -20.16 -6.69
CA GLY A 169 0.62 -18.78 -6.43
C GLY A 169 1.17 -18.56 -5.01
N PRO A 170 2.06 -17.59 -4.82
CA PRO A 170 2.68 -17.35 -3.52
C PRO A 170 1.70 -16.78 -2.50
N ARG A 171 1.80 -17.27 -1.26
CA ARG A 171 0.99 -16.87 -0.12
C ARG A 171 1.85 -16.73 1.12
N THR A 172 1.66 -15.63 1.84
CA THR A 172 2.37 -15.38 3.10
C THR A 172 1.33 -15.22 4.22
N PRO A 173 1.41 -15.99 5.33
CA PRO A 173 0.51 -15.81 6.46
C PRO A 173 0.56 -14.37 6.98
N LEU A 174 -0.59 -13.83 7.39
CA LEU A 174 -0.64 -12.44 7.86
C LEU A 174 0.27 -12.22 9.07
N ASN A 175 0.31 -13.22 9.96
CA ASN A 175 1.16 -13.24 11.15
C ASN A 175 2.66 -13.35 10.85
N ALA A 176 3.07 -13.65 9.60
CA ALA A 176 4.46 -13.56 9.19
C ALA A 176 4.88 -12.12 8.89
N ILE A 177 3.93 -11.25 8.53
CA ILE A 177 4.19 -9.87 8.09
C ILE A 177 3.97 -8.88 9.24
N ILE A 178 2.85 -9.01 9.97
CA ILE A 178 2.41 -8.07 11.00
C ILE A 178 1.99 -8.79 12.28
N SER A 179 1.87 -8.03 13.36
CA SER A 179 1.25 -8.44 14.63
C SER A 179 0.20 -7.41 15.08
N GLY A 180 -0.56 -7.76 16.11
CA GLY A 180 -1.62 -6.93 16.66
C GLY A 180 -3.02 -7.52 16.44
N PRO A 181 -4.08 -6.81 16.85
CA PRO A 181 -5.45 -7.35 16.88
C PRO A 181 -5.97 -7.81 15.52
N MET A 182 -5.54 -7.13 14.45
CA MET A 182 -5.89 -7.45 13.08
C MET A 182 -5.44 -8.86 12.67
N ALA A 183 -4.32 -9.35 13.22
CA ALA A 183 -3.77 -10.68 12.96
C ALA A 183 -4.06 -11.63 14.14
N GLY A 184 -5.18 -11.44 14.83
CA GLY A 184 -5.61 -12.31 15.93
C GLY A 184 -4.90 -12.07 17.27
N GLY A 185 -4.14 -10.98 17.40
CA GLY A 185 -3.60 -10.53 18.68
C GLY A 185 -4.68 -10.00 19.63
N PRO A 186 -4.33 -9.73 20.90
CA PRO A 186 -5.25 -9.14 21.87
C PRO A 186 -5.55 -7.67 21.54
N TRP A 187 -6.73 -7.21 21.96
CA TRP A 187 -7.09 -5.79 22.06
C TRP A 187 -6.44 -5.15 23.29
N ASP A 188 -6.78 -3.90 23.60
CA ASP A 188 -6.37 -3.28 24.86
C ASP A 188 -6.99 -4.01 26.05
N GLU A 189 -6.36 -3.87 27.23
CA GLU A 189 -6.88 -4.46 28.46
C GLU A 189 -8.30 -3.95 28.77
N GLY A 190 -9.23 -4.88 29.01
CA GLY A 190 -10.63 -4.56 29.29
C GLY A 190 -11.51 -4.29 28.06
N ASP A 191 -10.96 -4.34 26.85
CA ASP A 191 -11.74 -4.24 25.62
C ASP A 191 -12.57 -5.52 25.41
N ASP A 192 -13.87 -5.33 25.18
CA ASP A 192 -14.85 -6.40 25.01
C ASP A 192 -15.03 -6.81 23.55
N ALA A 193 -14.27 -6.27 22.60
CA ALA A 193 -14.37 -6.65 21.20
C ALA A 193 -13.93 -8.12 20.99
N PRO A 194 -14.65 -8.88 20.14
CA PRO A 194 -14.20 -10.24 19.80
C PRO A 194 -12.89 -10.20 19.01
N ARG A 195 -11.97 -11.11 19.30
CA ARG A 195 -10.66 -11.16 18.62
C ARG A 195 -10.80 -11.65 17.18
N SER A 196 -9.95 -11.13 16.31
CA SER A 196 -9.89 -11.54 14.91
C SER A 196 -9.56 -13.03 14.79
N ILE A 197 -10.16 -13.72 13.83
CA ILE A 197 -9.96 -15.15 13.59
C ILE A 197 -9.42 -15.40 12.19
N SER A 198 -8.74 -16.53 11.99
CA SER A 198 -8.26 -16.90 10.66
C SER A 198 -9.43 -17.26 9.74
N GLU A 199 -9.24 -17.10 8.43
CA GLU A 199 -10.19 -17.58 7.42
C GLU A 199 -10.47 -19.08 7.56
N ARG A 200 -9.46 -19.89 7.90
CA ARG A 200 -9.62 -21.33 8.16
C ARG A 200 -10.57 -21.58 9.34
N TRP A 201 -10.42 -20.82 10.42
CA TRP A 201 -11.32 -20.94 11.57
C TRP A 201 -12.72 -20.41 11.28
N PHE A 202 -12.84 -19.35 10.45
CA PHE A 202 -14.14 -18.87 9.99
C PHE A 202 -14.93 -19.94 9.25
N ASP A 203 -14.27 -20.78 8.44
CA ASP A 203 -14.93 -21.92 7.78
C ASP A 203 -15.47 -22.97 8.78
N VAL A 204 -14.88 -23.08 9.98
CA VAL A 204 -15.34 -23.95 11.07
C VAL A 204 -16.51 -23.34 11.82
N VAL A 205 -16.36 -22.11 12.33
CA VAL A 205 -17.38 -21.46 13.18
C VAL A 205 -18.55 -20.88 12.36
N CYS A 206 -18.34 -20.65 11.06
CA CYS A 206 -19.31 -20.13 10.10
C CYS A 206 -19.24 -20.90 8.77
N PRO A 207 -19.74 -22.15 8.70
CA PRO A 207 -19.85 -22.90 7.45
C PRO A 207 -20.60 -22.14 6.36
N LYS A 208 -20.31 -22.40 5.08
CA LYS A 208 -20.81 -21.60 3.93
C LYS A 208 -22.32 -21.40 3.90
N ASP A 209 -23.09 -22.42 4.25
CA ASP A 209 -24.55 -22.44 4.32
C ASP A 209 -25.13 -21.60 5.48
N SER A 210 -24.31 -21.29 6.50
CA SER A 210 -24.70 -20.45 7.64
C SER A 210 -24.41 -18.95 7.44
N ARG A 211 -23.80 -18.57 6.31
CA ARG A 211 -23.34 -17.20 6.07
C ARG A 211 -24.43 -16.34 5.48
N HIS A 212 -24.56 -15.12 6.00
CA HIS A 212 -25.28 -14.05 5.34
C HIS A 212 -24.34 -13.36 4.35
N ILE A 213 -24.66 -13.45 3.06
CA ILE A 213 -23.85 -12.88 1.98
C ILE A 213 -24.33 -11.46 1.66
N ILE A 214 -23.42 -10.50 1.68
CA ILE A 214 -23.66 -9.13 1.21
C ILE A 214 -22.81 -8.91 -0.04
N HIS A 215 -23.46 -8.66 -1.17
CA HIS A 215 -22.78 -8.30 -2.41
C HIS A 215 -22.48 -6.80 -2.45
N THR A 216 -21.26 -6.42 -2.82
CA THR A 216 -20.85 -5.02 -2.81
C THR A 216 -21.64 -4.16 -3.80
N GLU A 217 -22.10 -4.72 -4.93
CA GLU A 217 -22.96 -4.04 -5.91
C GLU A 217 -24.31 -3.57 -5.34
N ALA A 218 -24.82 -4.20 -4.28
CA ALA A 218 -26.08 -3.81 -3.66
C ALA A 218 -25.95 -2.57 -2.76
N VAL A 219 -24.72 -2.24 -2.33
CA VAL A 219 -24.45 -1.20 -1.32
C VAL A 219 -23.66 -0.04 -1.91
N LYS A 220 -22.56 -0.35 -2.60
CA LYS A 220 -21.55 0.62 -3.01
C LYS A 220 -22.04 1.72 -3.98
N PRO A 221 -22.97 1.49 -4.92
CA PRO A 221 -23.41 2.54 -5.84
C PRO A 221 -23.94 3.81 -5.14
N ALA A 222 -24.61 3.66 -3.99
CA ALA A 222 -25.12 4.79 -3.22
C ALA A 222 -24.02 5.58 -2.46
N LEU A 223 -22.82 5.00 -2.35
CA LEU A 223 -21.72 5.52 -1.53
C LEU A 223 -20.57 6.12 -2.35
N LYS A 224 -20.62 5.96 -3.68
CA LYS A 224 -19.48 6.19 -4.58
C LYS A 224 -18.79 7.54 -4.44
N ASP A 225 -19.54 8.60 -4.14
CA ASP A 225 -19.04 9.98 -4.11
C ASP A 225 -18.94 10.56 -2.68
N LEU A 226 -19.18 9.74 -1.64
CA LEU A 226 -19.21 10.20 -0.24
C LEU A 226 -17.81 10.27 0.40
N THR A 227 -17.66 11.02 1.50
CA THR A 227 -16.40 11.02 2.26
C THR A 227 -16.11 9.63 2.84
N GLY A 228 -14.84 9.34 3.13
CA GLY A 228 -14.45 8.07 3.77
C GLY A 228 -15.24 7.79 5.04
N SER A 229 -15.45 8.80 5.89
CA SER A 229 -16.24 8.70 7.12
C SER A 229 -17.72 8.35 6.87
N ALA A 230 -18.34 8.89 5.82
CA ALA A 230 -19.73 8.58 5.48
C ALA A 230 -19.87 7.14 4.93
N ILE A 231 -18.89 6.67 4.16
CA ILE A 231 -18.83 5.28 3.70
C ILE A 231 -18.66 4.33 4.88
N PHE A 232 -17.73 4.65 5.78
CA PHE A 232 -17.49 3.88 6.99
C PHE A 232 -18.74 3.81 7.87
N ALA A 233 -19.38 4.95 8.14
CA ALA A 233 -20.60 5.01 8.96
C ALA A 233 -21.74 4.18 8.36
N HIS A 234 -21.92 4.19 7.04
CA HIS A 234 -22.95 3.38 6.38
C HIS A 234 -22.70 1.88 6.56
N TRP A 235 -21.47 1.42 6.32
CA TRP A 235 -21.12 0.02 6.51
C TRP A 235 -21.15 -0.40 7.98
N GLN A 236 -20.75 0.49 8.89
CA GLN A 236 -20.81 0.25 10.32
C GLN A 236 -22.26 0.06 10.77
N ASP A 237 -23.17 0.95 10.37
CA ASP A 237 -24.60 0.85 10.70
C ASP A 237 -25.22 -0.45 10.16
N LEU A 238 -24.94 -0.76 8.88
CA LEU A 238 -25.37 -2.01 8.25
C LEU A 238 -24.91 -3.24 9.03
N LEU A 239 -23.62 -3.31 9.40
CA LEU A 239 -23.06 -4.47 10.07
C LEU A 239 -23.46 -4.57 11.54
N LEU A 240 -23.62 -3.44 12.23
CA LEU A 240 -24.09 -3.38 13.62
C LEU A 240 -25.51 -3.90 13.75
N ASN A 241 -26.42 -3.39 12.90
CA ASN A 241 -27.86 -3.67 12.97
C ASN A 241 -28.26 -5.00 12.32
N LEU A 242 -27.31 -5.69 11.67
CA LEU A 242 -27.57 -7.00 11.07
C LEU A 242 -27.55 -8.11 12.14
N ASP A 243 -28.68 -8.80 12.33
CA ASP A 243 -28.80 -9.92 13.28
C ASP A 243 -27.95 -11.13 12.91
N ALA A 244 -27.52 -11.24 11.65
CA ALA A 244 -26.71 -12.35 11.18
C ALA A 244 -25.37 -12.41 11.93
N ARG A 245 -25.08 -13.58 12.49
CA ARG A 245 -23.85 -13.87 13.22
C ARG A 245 -22.64 -13.94 12.30
N CYS A 246 -22.77 -14.69 11.20
CA CYS A 246 -21.73 -14.93 10.20
C CYS A 246 -22.00 -14.10 8.95
N VAL A 247 -21.17 -13.10 8.68
CA VAL A 247 -21.33 -12.23 7.50
C VAL A 247 -20.14 -12.42 6.57
N GLU A 248 -20.42 -12.52 5.27
CA GLU A 248 -19.39 -12.52 4.23
C GLU A 248 -19.74 -11.46 3.18
N ILE A 249 -18.81 -10.52 2.98
CA ILE A 249 -18.93 -9.46 1.99
C ILE A 249 -18.21 -9.92 0.73
N VAL A 250 -18.97 -10.09 -0.34
CA VAL A 250 -18.52 -10.71 -1.59
C VAL A 250 -18.45 -9.65 -2.69
N PRO A 251 -17.40 -9.66 -3.53
CA PRO A 251 -17.28 -8.71 -4.61
C PRO A 251 -18.38 -8.92 -5.64
N ALA A 252 -18.80 -7.84 -6.30
CA ALA A 252 -19.54 -7.93 -7.54
C ALA A 252 -18.68 -8.63 -8.62
N PRO A 253 -19.31 -9.19 -9.67
CA PRO A 253 -18.58 -9.60 -10.87
C PRO A 253 -17.70 -8.47 -11.43
N TRP A 254 -16.55 -8.82 -11.99
CA TRP A 254 -15.53 -7.86 -12.44
C TRP A 254 -16.04 -6.87 -13.51
N ASP A 255 -16.96 -7.32 -14.36
CA ASP A 255 -17.62 -6.51 -15.38
C ASP A 255 -18.66 -5.53 -14.81
N VAL A 256 -19.08 -5.73 -13.56
CA VAL A 256 -19.97 -4.83 -12.81
C VAL A 256 -19.18 -3.83 -11.97
N ASP A 257 -18.22 -4.30 -11.18
CA ASP A 257 -17.31 -3.46 -10.39
C ASP A 257 -15.90 -4.03 -10.39
N SER A 258 -14.99 -3.34 -11.07
CA SER A 258 -13.57 -3.71 -11.13
C SER A 258 -12.76 -3.25 -9.90
N MET A 259 -13.40 -2.54 -8.96
CA MET A 259 -12.78 -2.09 -7.71
C MET A 259 -13.66 -2.45 -6.50
N PRO A 260 -14.05 -3.72 -6.30
CA PRO A 260 -15.17 -4.10 -5.42
C PRO A 260 -14.92 -3.93 -3.92
N GLN A 261 -13.75 -3.43 -3.52
CA GLN A 261 -13.40 -3.12 -2.14
C GLN A 261 -14.42 -2.14 -1.52
N ILE A 262 -14.63 -2.25 -0.20
CA ILE A 262 -15.47 -1.28 0.54
C ILE A 262 -14.82 0.10 0.48
N PHE A 263 -13.53 0.12 0.82
CA PHE A 263 -12.66 1.28 0.71
C PHE A 263 -11.82 1.09 -0.54
N ASP A 264 -12.36 1.53 -1.67
CA ASP A 264 -11.75 1.31 -2.98
C ASP A 264 -10.61 2.29 -3.29
N LEU A 265 -9.92 2.02 -4.41
CA LEU A 265 -8.78 2.81 -4.86
C LEU A 265 -9.13 4.30 -5.04
N TRP A 266 -10.38 4.64 -5.37
CA TRP A 266 -10.79 6.04 -5.57
C TRP A 266 -10.85 6.81 -4.27
N ILE A 267 -11.23 6.15 -3.17
CA ILE A 267 -11.16 6.74 -1.83
C ILE A 267 -9.70 6.91 -1.42
N TRP A 268 -8.88 5.86 -1.55
CA TRP A 268 -7.46 5.91 -1.15
C TRP A 268 -6.62 6.91 -1.97
N GLY A 269 -6.98 7.11 -3.24
CA GLY A 269 -6.31 8.04 -4.15
C GLY A 269 -6.82 9.48 -4.09
N SER A 270 -7.71 9.84 -3.15
CA SER A 270 -8.27 11.19 -3.02
C SER A 270 -8.22 11.71 -1.58
N ASP A 271 -8.58 12.97 -1.38
CA ASP A 271 -8.69 13.61 -0.06
C ASP A 271 -9.86 13.07 0.79
N ARG A 272 -10.81 12.36 0.17
CA ARG A 272 -11.99 11.78 0.83
C ARG A 272 -11.61 10.86 1.99
N VAL A 273 -10.49 10.16 1.89
CA VAL A 273 -9.98 9.27 2.95
C VAL A 273 -9.54 10.04 4.20
N LEU A 274 -9.17 11.31 4.08
CA LEU A 274 -8.67 12.11 5.22
C LEU A 274 -9.72 12.29 6.31
N SER A 275 -11.01 12.23 5.97
CA SER A 275 -12.12 12.23 6.94
C SER A 275 -12.11 11.05 7.91
N LEU A 276 -11.38 9.97 7.61
CA LEU A 276 -11.23 8.80 8.49
C LEU A 276 -10.07 8.94 9.47
N TRP A 277 -9.17 9.91 9.27
CA TRP A 277 -7.89 9.95 9.97
C TRP A 277 -8.04 9.98 11.49
N ASP A 278 -8.89 10.86 12.01
CA ASP A 278 -9.03 11.05 13.45
C ASP A 278 -9.50 9.77 14.15
N ALA A 279 -10.62 9.17 13.70
CA ALA A 279 -11.11 7.93 14.28
C ALA A 279 -10.14 6.74 14.06
N PHE A 280 -9.59 6.62 12.86
CA PHE A 280 -8.75 5.48 12.51
C PHE A 280 -7.40 5.53 13.24
N SER A 281 -6.73 6.68 13.32
CA SER A 281 -5.40 6.79 13.95
C SER A 281 -5.42 6.42 15.43
N HIS A 282 -6.49 6.74 16.15
CA HIS A 282 -6.68 6.41 17.57
C HIS A 282 -7.23 4.99 17.81
N SER A 283 -7.69 4.29 16.77
CA SER A 283 -8.26 2.95 16.88
C SER A 283 -7.24 1.93 17.39
N PRO A 284 -7.66 0.89 18.15
CA PRO A 284 -6.77 -0.21 18.54
C PRO A 284 -6.13 -0.90 17.33
N THR A 285 -6.84 -1.02 16.20
CA THR A 285 -6.30 -1.58 14.95
C THR A 285 -5.12 -0.80 14.39
N SER A 286 -5.07 0.51 14.64
CA SER A 286 -3.99 1.40 14.21
C SER A 286 -2.85 1.45 15.23
N ARG A 287 -3.19 1.70 16.51
CA ARG A 287 -2.22 1.87 17.59
C ARG A 287 -1.47 0.59 17.96
N LEU A 288 -2.16 -0.55 17.93
CA LEU A 288 -1.58 -1.85 18.31
C LEU A 288 -0.96 -2.59 17.12
N LEU A 289 -0.88 -1.96 15.94
CA LEU A 289 -0.23 -2.55 14.78
C LEU A 289 1.29 -2.65 15.02
N GLY A 290 1.79 -3.89 14.99
CA GLY A 290 3.20 -4.18 15.22
C GLY A 290 3.85 -4.97 14.09
N PRO A 291 5.20 -5.06 14.09
CA PRO A 291 5.91 -6.06 13.29
C PRO A 291 5.60 -7.47 13.77
N SER A 292 5.59 -8.46 12.88
CA SER A 292 5.65 -9.86 13.29
C SER A 292 6.98 -10.17 14.00
N PRO A 293 7.07 -11.28 14.75
CA PRO A 293 8.36 -11.75 15.28
C PRO A 293 9.42 -11.98 14.20
N ILE A 294 9.04 -12.42 13.00
CA ILE A 294 9.94 -12.64 11.85
C ILE A 294 10.55 -11.32 11.41
N VAL A 295 9.71 -10.28 11.25
CA VAL A 295 10.16 -8.93 10.87
C VAL A 295 11.04 -8.33 11.96
N GLN A 296 10.65 -8.45 13.24
CA GLN A 296 11.43 -7.92 14.35
C GLN A 296 12.80 -8.59 14.46
N ALA A 297 12.87 -9.92 14.30
CA ALA A 297 14.14 -10.64 14.35
C ALA A 297 15.09 -10.22 13.22
N ALA A 298 14.56 -9.87 12.04
CA ALA A 298 15.36 -9.37 10.93
C ALA A 298 15.94 -7.98 11.20
N ILE A 299 15.15 -7.10 11.84
CA ILE A 299 15.61 -5.77 12.28
C ILE A 299 16.74 -5.94 13.29
N ASP A 300 16.54 -6.79 14.31
CA ASP A 300 17.51 -7.02 15.37
C ASP A 300 18.83 -7.57 14.79
N ARG A 301 18.73 -8.56 13.90
CA ARG A 301 19.88 -9.15 13.18
C ARG A 301 20.69 -8.11 12.41
N ASN A 302 20.05 -7.11 11.82
CA ASN A 302 20.68 -6.17 10.90
C ASN A 302 21.03 -4.82 11.53
N THR A 303 20.67 -4.59 12.80
CA THR A 303 20.89 -3.30 13.49
C THR A 303 22.36 -2.87 13.49
N TYR A 304 23.31 -3.81 13.54
CA TYR A 304 24.75 -3.50 13.52
C TYR A 304 25.23 -2.84 12.21
N LEU A 305 24.53 -3.04 11.09
CA LEU A 305 24.89 -2.44 9.79
C LEU A 305 24.79 -0.90 9.83
N PHE A 306 23.96 -0.39 10.73
CA PHE A 306 23.61 1.02 10.90
C PHE A 306 24.50 1.74 11.92
N LEU A 307 25.49 1.08 12.52
CA LEU A 307 26.43 1.74 13.42
C LEU A 307 27.21 2.85 12.68
N PRO A 308 27.27 4.08 13.22
CA PRO A 308 27.93 5.19 12.55
C PRO A 308 29.42 4.93 12.26
N ARG A 309 29.84 5.11 11.01
CA ARG A 309 31.25 4.96 10.56
C ARG A 309 31.94 6.30 10.26
N GLY A 310 31.23 7.42 10.43
CA GLY A 310 31.71 8.75 10.13
C GLY A 310 32.43 9.45 11.30
N PRO A 311 32.85 10.71 11.11
CA PRO A 311 33.37 11.54 12.19
C PRO A 311 32.40 11.62 13.36
N ARG A 312 32.93 11.71 14.59
CA ARG A 312 32.11 11.88 15.79
C ARG A 312 31.36 13.22 15.72
N PRO A 313 30.05 13.26 16.02
CA PRO A 313 29.31 14.51 16.10
C PRO A 313 29.93 15.46 17.15
N PRO A 314 29.83 16.78 16.97
CA PRO A 314 30.40 17.77 17.89
C PRO A 314 29.67 17.85 19.24
N HIS A 315 28.53 17.17 19.38
CA HIS A 315 27.72 17.09 20.58
C HIS A 315 27.43 15.60 20.92
N PRO A 316 26.98 15.28 22.14
CA PRO A 316 26.53 13.94 22.44
C PRO A 316 25.36 13.58 21.51
N ALA A 317 25.42 12.38 20.95
CA ALA A 317 24.43 11.89 20.01
C ALA A 317 23.86 10.56 20.52
N PRO A 318 22.58 10.25 20.23
CA PRO A 318 21.93 9.04 20.73
C PRO A 318 22.71 7.76 20.42
N ARG A 319 22.63 6.78 21.31
CA ARG A 319 23.18 5.42 21.05
C ARG A 319 22.28 4.61 20.13
N ASP A 320 20.98 4.86 20.18
CA ASP A 320 20.01 4.25 19.28
C ASP A 320 20.29 4.71 17.84
N VAL A 321 20.55 3.75 16.95
CA VAL A 321 20.84 4.00 15.54
C VAL A 321 19.61 4.58 14.82
N PHE A 322 18.40 4.18 15.23
CA PHE A 322 17.17 4.69 14.60
C PHE A 322 16.95 6.16 14.93
N ALA A 323 17.29 6.59 16.14
CA ALA A 323 17.26 8.00 16.55
C ALA A 323 18.25 8.92 15.79
N ARG A 324 19.12 8.35 14.93
CA ARG A 324 20.09 9.07 14.09
C ARG A 324 19.94 8.78 12.60
N MET A 325 18.92 7.99 12.26
CA MET A 325 18.68 7.49 10.92
C MET A 325 17.78 8.44 10.14
N LEU A 326 18.21 8.79 8.93
CA LEU A 326 17.34 9.22 7.85
C LEU A 326 17.04 8.00 6.98
N ALA A 327 15.79 7.61 6.87
CA ALA A 327 15.34 6.58 5.94
C ALA A 327 14.70 7.23 4.70
N MET A 328 15.02 6.75 3.50
CA MET A 328 14.46 7.26 2.25
C MET A 328 13.91 6.14 1.37
N HIS A 329 12.64 6.27 0.98
CA HIS A 329 11.99 5.41 0.01
C HIS A 329 12.30 5.85 -1.43
N LEU A 330 13.16 5.08 -2.09
CA LEU A 330 13.53 5.28 -3.48
C LEU A 330 12.84 4.24 -4.36
N ARG A 331 11.66 4.60 -4.86
CA ARG A 331 10.91 3.74 -5.79
C ARG A 331 11.43 3.90 -7.22
N ARG A 332 11.73 2.78 -7.87
CA ARG A 332 12.30 2.68 -9.23
C ARG A 332 11.63 1.57 -10.03
N GLY A 333 12.11 1.32 -11.25
CA GLY A 333 11.58 0.29 -12.16
C GLY A 333 10.55 0.85 -13.15
N ASP A 334 9.30 0.41 -13.07
CA ASP A 334 8.17 0.81 -13.93
C ASP A 334 7.69 2.25 -13.71
N TYR A 335 8.37 2.99 -12.84
CA TYR A 335 7.89 4.25 -12.29
C TYR A 335 7.87 5.40 -13.29
N LEU A 336 8.65 5.38 -14.38
CA LEU A 336 8.57 6.44 -15.39
C LEU A 336 7.18 6.50 -16.03
N ALA A 337 6.68 5.34 -16.48
CA ALA A 337 5.34 5.24 -17.05
C ALA A 337 4.27 5.54 -15.99
N HIS A 338 4.44 5.03 -14.78
CA HIS A 338 3.53 5.29 -13.67
C HIS A 338 3.42 6.79 -13.32
N CYS A 339 4.54 7.47 -13.10
CA CYS A 339 4.58 8.90 -12.81
C CYS A 339 4.02 9.75 -13.96
N THR A 340 4.28 9.36 -15.21
CA THR A 340 3.69 10.03 -16.38
C THR A 340 2.17 9.90 -16.38
N ASN A 341 1.63 8.72 -16.07
CA ASN A 341 0.20 8.51 -15.94
C ASN A 341 -0.41 9.32 -14.79
N LEU A 342 0.24 9.33 -13.62
CA LEU A 342 -0.17 10.16 -12.48
C LEU A 342 -0.22 11.64 -12.85
N ALA A 343 0.76 12.12 -13.63
CA ALA A 343 0.76 13.47 -14.18
C ALA A 343 -0.48 13.69 -15.03
N ASN A 344 -0.74 12.83 -16.01
CA ASN A 344 -1.88 12.94 -16.93
C ASN A 344 -3.24 12.94 -16.21
N TRP A 345 -3.38 12.14 -15.16
CA TRP A 345 -4.59 12.07 -14.34
C TRP A 345 -4.75 13.26 -13.39
N GLY A 346 -3.69 14.03 -13.13
CA GLY A 346 -3.72 15.15 -12.18
C GLY A 346 -3.80 14.65 -10.76
N SER A 347 -3.08 13.56 -10.48
CA SER A 347 -3.11 12.91 -9.18
C SER A 347 -2.41 13.79 -8.15
N THR A 348 -3.04 13.93 -6.99
CA THR A 348 -2.40 14.43 -5.77
C THR A 348 -1.62 13.28 -5.10
N TYR A 349 -0.99 13.57 -3.95
CA TYR A 349 -0.39 12.53 -3.11
C TYR A 349 -1.42 11.48 -2.69
N TYR A 350 -0.96 10.28 -2.35
CA TYR A 350 -1.78 9.13 -2.03
C TYR A 350 -2.14 9.09 -0.54
N SER A 351 -3.43 8.96 -0.23
CA SER A 351 -3.95 8.70 1.12
C SER A 351 -3.33 9.60 2.21
N TRP A 352 -2.71 9.03 3.25
CA TRP A 352 -2.18 9.73 4.42
C TRP A 352 -1.02 10.68 4.11
N ALA A 353 -0.39 10.56 2.94
CA ALA A 353 0.59 11.54 2.46
C ALA A 353 -0.02 12.93 2.21
N GLN A 354 -1.36 13.02 2.10
CA GLN A 354 -2.09 14.29 1.95
C GLN A 354 -2.45 14.95 3.28
N LEU A 355 -2.16 14.33 4.44
CA LEU A 355 -2.55 14.88 5.73
C LEU A 355 -2.02 16.31 5.93
N PRO A 356 -2.82 17.23 6.50
CA PRO A 356 -2.42 18.62 6.79
C PRO A 356 -1.16 18.78 7.66
N ALA A 357 -0.77 17.74 8.40
CA ALA A 357 0.45 17.73 9.20
C ALA A 357 1.72 17.36 8.40
N VAL A 358 1.62 16.71 7.23
CA VAL A 358 2.80 16.40 6.40
C VAL A 358 3.40 17.71 5.87
N VAL A 359 4.71 17.90 5.96
CA VAL A 359 5.33 19.21 5.61
C VAL A 359 5.28 19.48 4.12
N ASP A 360 5.67 18.49 3.32
CA ASP A 360 5.77 18.64 1.88
C ASP A 360 4.38 18.51 1.21
N ARG A 361 4.16 19.33 0.17
CA ARG A 361 2.88 19.45 -0.54
C ARG A 361 3.10 19.38 -2.04
N PHE A 362 2.12 18.83 -2.72
CA PHE A 362 2.07 18.83 -4.17
C PHE A 362 0.69 19.24 -4.67
N ALA A 363 0.66 20.18 -5.61
CA ALA A 363 -0.53 20.56 -6.35
C ALA A 363 -0.27 20.27 -7.83
N PRO A 364 -1.11 19.43 -8.49
CA PRO A 364 -0.91 19.11 -9.90
C PRO A 364 -1.12 20.36 -10.76
N LEU A 365 -0.27 20.52 -11.78
CA LEU A 365 -0.45 21.57 -12.79
C LEU A 365 -1.70 21.30 -13.66
N PRO A 366 -2.32 22.36 -14.23
CA PRO A 366 -3.45 22.23 -15.16
C PRO A 366 -3.15 21.28 -16.33
N ALA A 367 -4.20 20.68 -16.88
CA ALA A 367 -4.05 19.60 -17.86
C ALA A 367 -3.39 20.04 -19.18
N ASP A 368 -3.48 21.31 -19.52
CA ASP A 368 -2.91 21.98 -20.68
C ASP A 368 -1.49 22.52 -20.46
N ASP A 369 -0.94 22.43 -19.23
CA ASP A 369 0.41 22.90 -18.93
C ASP A 369 1.47 21.96 -19.51
N PRO A 370 2.38 22.44 -20.39
CA PRO A 370 3.40 21.59 -21.00
C PRO A 370 4.44 21.06 -20.01
N LYS A 371 4.57 21.64 -18.81
CA LYS A 371 5.51 21.23 -17.76
C LYS A 371 4.91 20.27 -16.75
N ARG A 372 3.66 19.87 -16.90
CA ARG A 372 2.94 18.99 -15.95
C ARG A 372 3.67 17.68 -15.68
N VAL A 373 4.19 17.03 -16.72
CA VAL A 373 4.93 15.76 -16.59
C VAL A 373 6.28 16.00 -15.91
N GLU A 374 7.01 17.04 -16.30
CA GLU A 374 8.30 17.40 -15.70
C GLU A 374 8.15 17.70 -14.20
N ALA A 375 7.15 18.51 -13.83
CA ALA A 375 6.84 18.85 -12.45
C ALA A 375 6.49 17.59 -11.64
N MET A 376 5.69 16.67 -12.19
CA MET A 376 5.38 15.39 -11.54
C MET A 376 6.63 14.53 -11.35
N LEU A 377 7.49 14.41 -12.37
CA LEU A 377 8.68 13.58 -12.31
C LEU A 377 9.71 14.07 -11.28
N ALA A 378 9.83 15.38 -11.09
CA ALA A 378 10.72 15.95 -10.07
C ALA A 378 10.43 15.46 -8.65
N HIS A 379 9.17 15.12 -8.37
CA HIS A 379 8.72 14.59 -7.08
C HIS A 379 8.56 13.06 -7.10
N CYS A 380 7.96 12.52 -8.14
CA CYS A 380 7.59 11.11 -8.25
C CYS A 380 8.77 10.21 -8.64
N LEU A 381 9.74 10.72 -9.40
CA LEU A 381 10.91 9.99 -9.87
C LEU A 381 12.15 10.92 -9.90
N PRO A 382 12.58 11.46 -8.75
CA PRO A 382 13.67 12.43 -8.70
C PRO A 382 14.99 11.83 -9.18
N ASN A 383 15.80 12.61 -9.90
CA ASN A 383 17.16 12.20 -10.30
C ASN A 383 18.15 12.25 -9.12
N ASN A 384 19.41 11.83 -9.35
CA ASN A 384 20.43 11.74 -8.28
C ASN A 384 20.69 13.10 -7.61
N ALA A 385 20.78 14.18 -8.38
CA ALA A 385 21.03 15.51 -7.85
C ALA A 385 19.85 15.98 -6.96
N GLN A 386 18.61 15.73 -7.39
CA GLN A 386 17.41 16.01 -6.63
C GLN A 386 17.35 15.18 -5.33
N ILE A 387 17.73 13.91 -5.37
CA ILE A 387 17.81 13.05 -4.17
C ILE A 387 18.81 13.60 -3.16
N VAL A 388 20.04 13.89 -3.61
CA VAL A 388 21.10 14.42 -2.74
C VAL A 388 20.69 15.76 -2.14
N GLN A 389 20.09 16.64 -2.95
CA GLN A 389 19.61 17.94 -2.51
C GLN A 389 18.48 17.79 -1.48
N LYS A 390 17.49 16.94 -1.73
CA LYS A 390 16.40 16.69 -0.78
C LYS A 390 16.91 16.13 0.55
N ILE A 391 17.82 15.17 0.53
CA ILE A 391 18.44 14.61 1.75
C ILE A 391 19.18 15.70 2.51
N LYS A 392 19.91 16.58 1.82
CA LYS A 392 20.64 17.70 2.44
C LYS A 392 19.68 18.68 3.13
N GLU A 393 18.67 19.16 2.42
CA GLU A 393 17.66 20.08 2.96
C GLU A 393 16.96 19.49 4.18
N VAL A 394 16.49 18.25 4.07
CA VAL A 394 15.81 17.55 5.17
C VAL A 394 16.73 17.37 6.37
N ARG A 395 18.00 17.05 6.15
CA ARG A 395 18.99 16.94 7.23
C ARG A 395 19.19 18.27 7.95
N GLU A 396 19.35 19.35 7.18
CA GLU A 396 19.54 20.70 7.71
C GLU A 396 18.31 21.17 8.49
N ASP A 397 17.11 21.03 7.91
CA ASP A 397 15.84 21.38 8.57
C ASP A 397 15.68 20.64 9.90
N TYR A 398 15.91 19.33 9.90
CA TYR A 398 15.70 18.50 11.08
C TYR A 398 16.72 18.78 12.18
N VAL A 399 18.01 18.92 11.83
CA VAL A 399 19.09 19.16 12.79
C VAL A 399 19.00 20.56 13.40
N ASN A 400 18.59 21.55 12.61
CA ASN A 400 18.46 22.94 13.06
C ASN A 400 17.15 23.23 13.81
N ALA A 401 16.15 22.35 13.70
CA ALA A 401 14.90 22.51 14.42
C ALA A 401 15.09 22.38 15.93
N LYS A 402 14.50 23.32 16.68
CA LYS A 402 14.56 23.34 18.14
C LYS A 402 13.89 22.10 18.73
N ALA A 403 14.65 21.31 19.48
CA ALA A 403 14.22 20.05 20.07
C ALA A 403 13.97 20.19 21.58
N GLY A 404 12.97 20.95 22.04
CA GLY A 404 12.70 21.10 23.48
C GLY A 404 13.97 21.36 24.33
N ASP A 405 14.04 20.76 25.53
CA ASP A 405 15.20 20.82 26.45
C ASP A 405 16.34 19.83 26.11
N SER A 406 16.32 19.21 24.92
CA SER A 406 17.31 18.17 24.56
C SER A 406 18.51 18.72 23.80
N GLU A 407 19.68 18.12 24.06
CA GLU A 407 20.94 18.32 23.33
C GLU A 407 20.73 18.15 21.80
N GLY A 408 21.64 18.72 20.99
CA GLY A 408 21.49 18.81 19.53
C GLY A 408 21.04 17.51 18.82
N ARG A 409 20.23 17.66 17.77
CA ARG A 409 19.77 16.54 16.92
C ARG A 409 20.91 16.05 16.02
N THR A 410 20.96 14.75 15.74
CA THR A 410 21.95 14.15 14.80
C THR A 410 21.25 13.32 13.75
N LEU A 411 21.67 13.49 12.49
CA LEU A 411 21.41 12.55 11.41
C LEU A 411 22.72 12.24 10.69
N ASP A 412 23.22 11.02 10.84
CA ASP A 412 24.49 10.57 10.27
C ASP A 412 24.48 9.09 9.81
N VAL A 413 23.30 8.49 9.85
CA VAL A 413 23.00 7.16 9.29
C VAL A 413 21.94 7.31 8.20
N LEU A 414 22.18 6.75 7.02
CA LEU A 414 21.26 6.76 5.90
C LEU A 414 20.81 5.35 5.57
N TYR A 415 19.49 5.15 5.50
CA TYR A 415 18.87 3.93 5.01
C TYR A 415 18.11 4.19 3.71
N LEU A 416 18.50 3.52 2.63
CA LEU A 416 17.83 3.61 1.33
C LEU A 416 17.02 2.34 1.08
N LEU A 417 15.71 2.43 1.26
CA LEU A 417 14.79 1.34 0.95
C LEU A 417 14.34 1.45 -0.50
N THR A 418 14.75 0.49 -1.33
CA THR A 418 14.60 0.56 -2.79
C THR A 418 14.45 -0.81 -3.43
N ASN A 419 13.72 -0.86 -4.54
CA ASN A 419 13.62 -2.02 -5.41
C ASN A 419 14.69 -2.05 -6.52
N GLU A 420 15.56 -1.04 -6.61
CA GLU A 420 16.61 -0.95 -7.63
C GLU A 420 17.87 -1.75 -7.23
N GLN A 421 18.54 -2.32 -8.24
CA GLN A 421 19.67 -3.24 -8.03
C GLN A 421 20.87 -2.98 -8.97
N GLY A 422 20.81 -1.95 -9.82
CA GLY A 422 21.82 -1.66 -10.82
C GLY A 422 22.79 -0.52 -10.48
N ALA A 423 23.62 -0.17 -11.47
CA ALA A 423 24.66 0.87 -11.41
C ALA A 423 24.15 2.23 -10.90
N TRP A 424 22.89 2.55 -11.18
CA TRP A 424 22.23 3.74 -10.66
C TRP A 424 22.31 3.85 -9.12
N LEU A 425 22.10 2.75 -8.39
CA LEU A 425 22.17 2.77 -6.93
C LEU A 425 23.60 3.01 -6.44
N ASP A 426 24.59 2.47 -7.15
CA ASP A 426 26.01 2.71 -6.84
C ASP A 426 26.39 4.19 -7.06
N GLU A 427 25.89 4.82 -8.11
CA GLU A 427 26.06 6.24 -8.38
C GLU A 427 25.42 7.10 -7.28
N VAL A 428 24.18 6.80 -6.88
CA VAL A 428 23.51 7.49 -5.77
C VAL A 428 24.32 7.34 -4.47
N LYS A 429 24.78 6.14 -4.14
CA LYS A 429 25.65 5.91 -2.96
C LYS A 429 26.96 6.70 -3.08
N ALA A 430 27.55 6.81 -4.27
CA ALA A 430 28.77 7.59 -4.49
C ALA A 430 28.54 9.09 -4.29
N ASP A 431 27.45 9.64 -4.82
CA ASP A 431 27.11 11.05 -4.68
C ASP A 431 26.78 11.41 -3.23
N LEU A 432 26.09 10.53 -2.51
CA LEU A 432 25.82 10.70 -1.07
C LEU A 432 27.10 10.67 -0.23
N ARG A 433 28.07 9.83 -0.58
CA ARG A 433 29.40 9.83 0.07
C ARG A 433 30.14 11.16 -0.16
N LYS A 434 30.11 11.69 -1.39
CA LYS A 434 30.66 13.03 -1.69
C LYS A 434 29.95 14.12 -0.87
N ALA A 435 28.66 13.96 -0.62
CA ALA A 435 27.86 14.84 0.24
C ALA A 435 28.09 14.63 1.75
N GLY A 436 29.05 13.79 2.16
CA GLY A 436 29.43 13.61 3.55
C GLY A 436 28.68 12.54 4.33
N TRP A 437 28.01 11.60 3.66
CA TRP A 437 27.41 10.42 4.29
C TRP A 437 28.40 9.24 4.34
N TYR A 438 28.72 8.77 5.54
CA TYR A 438 29.67 7.68 5.76
C TYR A 438 29.00 6.33 6.05
N THR A 439 27.78 6.36 6.57
CA THR A 439 26.98 5.17 6.89
C THR A 439 25.78 5.14 5.98
N ILE A 440 25.88 4.40 4.87
CA ILE A 440 24.78 4.23 3.91
C ILE A 440 24.49 2.74 3.80
N VAL A 441 23.30 2.35 4.21
CA VAL A 441 22.77 0.98 4.15
C VAL A 441 21.57 0.98 3.22
N THR A 442 21.36 -0.10 2.48
CA THR A 442 20.24 -0.29 1.56
C THR A 442 19.50 -1.59 1.88
N THR A 443 18.29 -1.78 1.35
CA THR A 443 17.53 -3.05 1.48
C THR A 443 18.39 -4.27 1.10
N ARG A 444 19.32 -4.12 0.15
CA ARG A 444 20.19 -5.21 -0.33
C ARG A 444 21.34 -5.54 0.60
N ASP A 445 21.73 -4.60 1.47
CA ASP A 445 22.79 -4.82 2.45
C ASP A 445 22.29 -5.66 3.63
N LEU A 446 20.96 -5.87 3.75
CA LEU A 446 20.36 -6.68 4.81
C LEU A 446 20.67 -8.16 4.64
N GLN A 447 21.06 -8.79 5.74
CA GLN A 447 21.22 -10.23 5.87
C GLN A 447 19.90 -10.86 6.30
N LEU A 448 19.21 -11.48 5.35
CA LEU A 448 17.90 -12.09 5.54
C LEU A 448 17.99 -13.61 5.36
N ASP A 449 17.27 -14.35 6.21
CA ASP A 449 17.02 -15.77 5.95
C ASP A 449 15.80 -15.96 5.04
N GLN A 450 15.34 -17.21 4.91
CA GLN A 450 14.22 -17.59 4.06
C GLN A 450 12.93 -16.84 4.41
N GLU A 451 12.50 -16.88 5.67
CA GLU A 451 11.26 -16.23 6.10
C GLU A 451 11.38 -14.70 6.02
N GLN A 452 12.54 -14.16 6.39
CA GLN A 452 12.76 -12.72 6.37
C GLN A 452 12.84 -12.15 4.95
N THR A 453 13.36 -12.92 3.98
CA THR A 453 13.35 -12.55 2.56
C THR A 453 11.92 -12.41 2.04
N ASP A 454 11.04 -13.34 2.42
CA ASP A 454 9.63 -13.36 2.04
C ASP A 454 8.87 -12.12 2.53
N VAL A 455 9.25 -11.57 3.69
CA VAL A 455 8.62 -10.40 4.32
C VAL A 455 9.48 -9.13 4.29
N SER A 456 10.45 -9.06 3.38
CA SER A 456 11.44 -7.97 3.30
C SER A 456 10.83 -6.56 3.20
N MET A 457 9.68 -6.43 2.52
CA MET A 457 8.97 -5.14 2.43
C MET A 457 8.52 -4.62 3.81
N ALA A 458 8.12 -5.51 4.72
CA ALA A 458 7.66 -5.14 6.05
C ALA A 458 8.84 -4.75 6.94
N ILE A 459 10.02 -5.35 6.71
CA ILE A 459 11.27 -4.93 7.36
C ILE A 459 11.58 -3.48 6.99
N ASP A 460 11.56 -3.15 5.69
CA ASP A 460 11.79 -1.77 5.20
C ASP A 460 10.82 -0.77 5.85
N MET A 461 9.54 -1.13 5.92
CA MET A 461 8.52 -0.29 6.54
C MET A 461 8.81 -0.01 8.01
N GLN A 462 9.24 -1.02 8.76
CA GLN A 462 9.48 -0.89 10.20
C GLN A 462 10.78 -0.14 10.50
N MET A 463 11.83 -0.29 9.69
CA MET A 463 13.01 0.55 9.80
C MET A 463 12.68 2.02 9.53
N ALA A 464 11.87 2.30 8.49
CA ALA A 464 11.42 3.66 8.17
C ALA A 464 10.46 4.25 9.22
N ARG A 465 9.59 3.44 9.84
CA ARG A 465 8.75 3.83 10.98
C ARG A 465 9.61 4.25 12.18
N LYS A 466 10.66 3.46 12.50
CA LYS A 466 11.55 3.70 13.65
C LYS A 466 12.53 4.85 13.46
N ALA A 467 12.96 5.13 12.21
CA ALA A 467 13.94 6.15 11.88
C ALA A 467 13.58 7.54 12.45
N ALA A 468 14.60 8.33 12.80
CA ALA A 468 14.41 9.70 13.25
C ALA A 468 13.68 10.52 12.19
N VAL A 469 14.09 10.40 10.92
CA VAL A 469 13.45 11.06 9.78
C VAL A 469 13.14 10.06 8.68
N PHE A 470 11.99 10.21 8.03
CA PHE A 470 11.60 9.47 6.85
C PHE A 470 11.29 10.41 5.67
N ILE A 471 11.92 10.14 4.52
CA ILE A 471 11.59 10.75 3.23
C ILE A 471 10.89 9.71 2.35
N GLY A 472 9.63 9.94 2.03
CA GLY A 472 8.81 9.05 1.22
C GLY A 472 8.58 9.55 -0.21
N ASN A 473 7.94 8.71 -1.02
CA ASN A 473 7.38 9.08 -2.32
C ASN A 473 5.88 9.37 -2.14
N GLY A 474 5.42 10.57 -2.46
CA GLY A 474 4.07 11.03 -2.14
C GLY A 474 2.93 10.25 -2.79
N TRP A 475 3.17 9.50 -3.87
CA TRP A 475 2.14 8.69 -4.55
C TRP A 475 2.17 7.21 -4.17
N SER A 476 3.13 6.81 -3.33
CA SER A 476 3.30 5.41 -2.96
C SER A 476 2.43 5.04 -1.77
N SER A 477 1.60 4.00 -1.91
CA SER A 477 0.89 3.38 -0.79
C SER A 477 1.84 2.86 0.29
N PHE A 478 3.06 2.43 -0.09
CA PHE A 478 4.14 2.06 0.82
C PHE A 478 4.53 3.23 1.74
N THR A 479 4.74 4.40 1.16
CA THR A 479 5.02 5.63 1.90
C THR A 479 3.85 6.04 2.78
N SER A 480 2.62 6.00 2.25
CA SER A 480 1.42 6.36 3.01
C SER A 480 1.25 5.50 4.28
N ASN A 481 1.50 4.19 4.21
CA ASN A 481 1.41 3.31 5.38
C ASN A 481 2.48 3.62 6.43
N ILE A 482 3.69 3.99 6.01
CA ILE A 482 4.73 4.43 6.96
C ILE A 482 4.33 5.76 7.61
N ILE A 483 3.79 6.70 6.84
CA ILE A 483 3.31 7.99 7.38
C ILE A 483 2.23 7.77 8.43
N HIS A 484 1.25 6.90 8.15
CA HIS A 484 0.23 6.50 9.11
C HIS A 484 0.84 6.04 10.43
N GLN A 485 1.73 5.05 10.39
CA GLN A 485 2.35 4.51 11.60
C GLN A 485 3.24 5.51 12.32
N ARG A 486 3.98 6.37 11.59
CA ARG A 486 4.82 7.41 12.21
C ARG A 486 3.98 8.42 12.97
N PHE A 487 2.85 8.88 12.42
CA PHE A 487 1.98 9.80 13.16
C PHE A 487 1.30 9.13 14.35
N VAL A 488 0.91 7.85 14.23
CA VAL A 488 0.39 7.07 15.35
C VAL A 488 1.41 6.92 16.48
N ASP A 489 2.70 6.76 16.14
CA ASP A 489 3.82 6.76 17.09
C ASP A 489 4.14 8.15 17.68
N GLY A 490 3.39 9.20 17.29
CA GLY A 490 3.63 10.56 17.75
C GLY A 490 4.88 11.21 17.17
N ARG A 491 5.37 10.76 16.00
CA ARG A 491 6.49 11.40 15.32
C ARG A 491 6.13 12.81 14.89
N GLU A 492 7.05 13.74 15.11
CA GLU A 492 6.86 15.14 14.77
C GLU A 492 6.71 15.35 13.25
N PRO A 493 5.85 16.28 12.80
CA PRO A 493 5.67 16.63 11.40
C PRO A 493 6.95 16.82 10.60
N ILE A 494 7.94 17.53 11.16
CA ILE A 494 9.22 17.83 10.48
C ILE A 494 10.04 16.57 10.15
N SER A 495 9.76 15.46 10.84
CA SER A 495 10.42 14.18 10.59
C SER A 495 9.78 13.35 9.47
N ILE A 496 8.68 13.83 8.87
CA ILE A 496 7.94 13.15 7.81
C ILE A 496 7.97 14.04 6.58
N ARG A 497 8.76 13.62 5.59
CA ARG A 497 9.05 14.37 4.38
C ARG A 497 8.69 13.57 3.15
N LEU A 498 8.43 14.25 2.04
CA LEU A 498 8.14 13.66 0.74
C LEU A 498 9.06 14.26 -0.33
N THR A 499 9.39 13.45 -1.34
CA THR A 499 10.06 13.93 -2.54
C THR A 499 9.16 14.83 -3.37
#